data_AF-A0A950CIR3-F1
#
_entry.id   AF-A0A950CIR3-F1
#
_cell.length_a   1.000
_cell.length_b   1.000
_cell.length_c   1.000
_cell.angle_alpha   90.00
_cell.angle_beta   90.00
_cell.angle_gamma   90.00
#
_symmetry.space_group_name_H-M   'P 1'
#
loop_
_entity.id
_entity.type
_entity.pdbx_description
1 polymer ?
#
loop_
_entity_poly.entity_id
_entity_poly.type
_entity_poly.pdbx_seq_one_letter_code
_entity_poly.pdbx_strand_id
1 'polypeptide(L)' 'MAVDAYVHHYLPGRLRLRIPTAKGKEDELRELGSAIARAPGISQVEYNPITGSILIQYSPEQ' A
#
# COMPACT_ATOMS: atom_id res chain seq x y z
N MET A 1 -20.42 6.63 -1.86
CA MET A 1 -19.69 5.35 -1.75
C MET A 1 -18.37 5.65 -1.07
N ALA A 2 -18.11 5.09 0.11
CA ALA A 2 -16.81 5.22 0.74
C ALA A 2 -15.82 4.42 -0.13
N VAL A 3 -14.76 5.06 -0.61
CA VAL A 3 -13.67 4.34 -1.27
C VAL A 3 -12.90 3.60 -0.19
N ASP A 4 -12.87 2.27 -0.25
CA ASP A 4 -12.14 1.46 0.73
C ASP A 4 -10.63 1.73 0.65
N ALA A 5 -10.13 2.06 -0.54
CA ALA A 5 -8.74 2.49 -0.77
C ALA A 5 -8.64 3.46 -1.96
N TYR A 6 -7.63 4.33 -1.95
CA TYR A 6 -7.29 5.21 -3.07
C TYR A 6 -5.79 5.47 -3.18
N VAL A 7 -5.33 5.82 -4.38
CA VAL A 7 -3.95 6.27 -4.61
C VAL A 7 -3.79 7.68 -4.07
N HIS A 8 -2.94 7.85 -3.06
CA HIS A 8 -2.63 9.15 -2.49
C HIS A 8 -1.51 9.85 -3.26
N HIS A 9 -0.43 9.14 -3.59
CA HIS A 9 0.68 9.65 -4.40
C HIS A 9 1.13 8.60 -5.41
N TYR A 10 1.47 9.05 -6.60
CA TYR A 10 2.01 8.24 -7.67
C TYR A 10 3.27 8.88 -8.26
N LEU A 11 4.36 8.14 -8.25
CA LEU A 11 5.62 8.43 -8.93
C LEU A 11 6.07 7.14 -9.63
N PRO A 12 6.77 7.20 -10.77
CA PRO A 12 7.35 6.00 -11.37
C PRO A 12 8.19 5.22 -10.35
N GLY A 13 7.84 3.96 -10.15
CA GLY A 13 8.46 3.05 -9.19
C GLY A 13 8.07 3.25 -7.73
N ARG A 14 7.15 4.18 -7.43
CA ARG A 14 6.66 4.44 -6.06
C ARG A 14 5.18 4.82 -6.03
N LEU A 15 4.38 3.98 -5.39
CA LEU A 15 2.95 4.18 -5.18
C LEU A 15 2.65 4.27 -3.68
N ARG A 16 1.86 5.27 -3.25
CA ARG A 16 1.28 5.29 -1.90
C ARG A 16 -0.22 5.11 -1.96
N LEU A 17 -0.70 4.00 -1.42
CA LEU A 17 -2.11 3.72 -1.19
C LEU A 17 -2.54 4.22 0.18
N ARG A 18 -3.75 4.77 0.24
CA ARG A 18 -4.41 5.17 1.49
C ARG A 18 -5.71 4.42 1.63
N ILE A 19 -5.91 3.84 2.82
CA ILE A 19 -6.99 2.92 3.16
C ILE A 19 -7.59 3.43 4.49
N PRO A 20 -8.50 4.42 4.45
CA PRO A 20 -9.01 5.07 5.66
C PRO A 20 -9.63 4.10 6.66
N THR A 21 -10.25 3.03 6.16
CA THR A 21 -10.92 1.99 6.96
C THR A 21 -9.93 1.09 7.73
N ALA A 22 -8.65 1.09 7.37
CA ALA A 22 -7.59 0.30 8.02
C ALA A 22 -6.73 1.12 9.00
N LYS A 23 -7.10 2.38 9.28
CA LYS A 23 -6.38 3.21 10.27
C LYS A 23 -6.46 2.59 11.67
N GLY A 24 -5.32 2.41 12.32
CA GLY A 24 -5.20 1.77 13.63
C GLY A 24 -5.27 0.24 13.59
N LYS A 25 -5.44 -0.36 12.40
CA LYS A 25 -5.60 -1.80 12.21
C LYS A 25 -4.33 -2.41 11.65
N GLU A 26 -3.35 -2.61 12.53
CA GLU A 26 -2.02 -3.07 12.14
C GLU A 26 -2.05 -4.44 11.46
N ASP A 27 -2.79 -5.40 12.02
CA ASP A 27 -2.85 -6.75 11.45
C ASP A 27 -3.46 -6.75 10.03
N GLU A 28 -4.54 -6.00 9.80
CA GLU A 28 -5.17 -5.86 8.47
C GLU A 28 -4.19 -5.26 7.45
N LEU A 29 -3.44 -4.22 7.84
CA LEU A 29 -2.44 -3.59 6.96
C LEU A 29 -1.22 -4.48 6.70
N ARG A 30 -0.80 -5.26 7.69
CA ARG A 30 0.31 -6.22 7.56
C ARG A 30 -0.06 -7.34 6.60
N GLU A 31 -1.27 -7.89 6.72
CA GLU A 31 -1.78 -8.93 5.81
C GLU A 31 -1.90 -8.41 4.38
N LEU A 32 -2.50 -7.23 4.20
CA LEU A 32 -2.62 -6.59 2.90
C LEU A 32 -1.25 -6.27 2.30
N GLY A 33 -0.33 -5.70 3.08
CA GLY A 33 1.04 -5.43 2.65
C GLY A 33 1.78 -6.70 2.22
N SER A 34 1.59 -7.80 2.96
CA SER A 34 2.18 -9.11 2.65
C SER A 34 1.57 -9.76 1.40
N ALA A 35 0.29 -9.51 1.12
CA ALA A 35 -0.35 -9.91 -0.14
C ALA A 35 0.21 -9.10 -1.33
N ILE A 36 0.35 -7.78 -1.17
CA ILE A 36 0.92 -6.90 -2.19
C ILE A 36 2.37 -7.29 -2.49
N ALA A 37 3.20 -7.53 -1.48
CA ALA A 37 4.62 -7.87 -1.65
C ALA A 37 4.88 -9.14 -2.50
N ARG A 38 3.86 -9.99 -2.71
CA ARG A 38 3.94 -11.18 -3.57
C ARG A 38 3.68 -10.90 -5.05
N ALA A 39 3.22 -9.70 -5.41
CA ALA A 39 2.99 -9.35 -6.80
C ALA A 39 4.32 -9.22 -7.57
N PRO A 40 4.41 -9.72 -8.82
CA PRO A 40 5.59 -9.54 -9.65
C PRO A 40 5.96 -8.06 -9.82
N GLY A 41 7.25 -7.77 -9.76
CA GLY A 41 7.80 -6.43 -9.94
C GLY A 41 7.65 -5.48 -8.75
N ILE A 42 7.15 -5.96 -7.61
CA ILE A 42 7.23 -5.23 -6.34
C ILE A 42 8.56 -5.53 -5.66
N SER A 43 9.32 -4.49 -5.34
CA SER A 43 10.62 -4.59 -4.68
C SER A 43 10.54 -4.34 -3.18
N GLN A 44 9.57 -3.54 -2.73
CA GLN A 44 9.40 -3.24 -1.32
C GLN A 44 7.94 -2.83 -0.99
N VAL A 45 7.47 -3.24 0.18
CA VAL A 45 6.19 -2.79 0.74
C VAL A 45 6.40 -2.38 2.20
N GLU A 46 5.92 -1.19 2.55
CA GLU A 46 5.90 -0.68 3.92
C GLU A 46 4.49 -0.22 4.27
N TYR A 47 4.02 -0.51 5.48
CA TYR A 47 2.71 -0.05 5.95
C TYR A 47 2.85 0.91 7.13
N ASN A 48 1.90 1.82 7.26
CA ASN A 48 1.80 2.75 8.39
C ASN A 48 0.37 2.68 8.98
N PRO A 49 0.21 2.05 10.15
CA PRO A 49 -1.11 1.90 10.78
C PRO A 49 -1.64 3.21 11.35
N ILE A 50 -0.78 4.16 11.73
CA ILE A 50 -1.19 5.47 12.25
C ILE A 50 -1.93 6.27 11.17
N THR A 51 -1.45 6.21 9.93
CA THR A 51 -2.05 6.96 8.81
C THR A 51 -2.97 6.12 7.93
N GLY A 52 -3.03 4.80 8.12
CA GLY A 52 -3.81 3.89 7.29
C GLY A 52 -3.30 3.87 5.85
N SER A 53 -1.98 3.74 5.65
CA SER A 53 -1.38 3.83 4.32
C SER A 53 -0.35 2.75 4.06
N ILE A 54 -0.21 2.36 2.80
CA ILE A 54 0.82 1.43 2.31
C ILE A 54 1.67 2.16 1.27
N LEU A 55 2.98 2.11 1.45
CA LEU A 55 3.98 2.52 0.46
C LEU A 55 4.45 1.28 -0.29
N ILE A 56 4.44 1.37 -1.62
CA ILE A 56 4.82 0.31 -2.54
C ILE A 56 5.94 0.85 -3.41
N GLN A 57 7.04 0.12 -3.48
CA GLN A 57 8.09 0.34 -4.47
C GLN A 57 8.01 -0.79 -5.49
N TYR A 58 8.07 -0.42 -6.77
CA TYR A 58 7.90 -1.35 -7.88
C TYR A 58 8.84 -0.97 -9.03
N SER A 59 9.07 -1.90 -9.95
CA SER A 59 9.82 -1.66 -11.17
C SER A 59 8.87 -1.07 -12.23
N PRO A 60 9.01 0.21 -12.63
CA PRO A 60 8.11 0.83 -13.62
C PRO A 60 8.40 0.40 -15.06
N GLU A 61 9.48 -0.35 -15.28
CA GLU A 61 9.95 -0.81 -16.59
C GLU A 61 9.51 -2.25 -16.92
N GLN A 62 8.74 -2.89 -16.02
CA GLN A 62 8.16 -4.22 -16.25
C GLN A 62 6.78 -4.15 -16.89
#